data_AF-A0A0G1CHE1-F1
#
_entry.id   AF-A0A0G1CHE1-F1
#
_cell.length_a   1.000
_cell.length_b   1.000
_cell.length_c   1.000
_cell.angle_alpha   90.00
_cell.angle_beta   90.00
_cell.angle_gamma   90.00
#
_symmetry.space_group_name_H-M   'P 1'
#
loop_
_entity.id
_entity.type
_entity.pdbx_description
1 polymer ?
#
loop_
_entity_poly.entity_id
_entity_poly.type
_entity_poly.pdbx_seq_one_letter_code
_entity_poly.pdbx_strand_id
1 'polypeptide(L)'
;MRIQKLAAYEYLLAGAYLVVTSIVKWRLSPDLWILFYFAGGMIGLHLLDLLEQFLSKQPSMSAVPLRTHSPLRSSFVQLLLVPITFFVITSTNSLIGAGMVLMLNFHFLYLQHEERQQGGNLTLWLRNIFDPVDARTVNWYLYGMTGIFLAESIIFMLIVWTR
;
A
#
# COMPACT_ATOMS: atom_id res chain seq x y z
N MET A 1 5.89 -19.94 -13.40
CA MET A 1 5.41 -18.96 -14.40
C MET A 1 4.26 -18.06 -13.91
N ARG A 2 3.40 -18.49 -12.95
CA ARG A 2 2.28 -17.66 -12.42
C ARG A 2 2.75 -16.48 -11.54
N ILE A 3 3.78 -16.68 -10.72
CA ILE A 3 4.33 -15.67 -9.78
C ILE A 3 4.89 -14.44 -10.52
N GLN A 4 5.59 -14.62 -11.65
CA GLN A 4 6.08 -13.50 -12.47
C GLN A 4 4.95 -12.67 -13.12
N LYS A 5 3.82 -13.30 -13.46
CA LYS A 5 2.67 -12.59 -14.04
C LYS A 5 1.96 -11.71 -13.00
N LEU A 6 1.89 -12.16 -11.75
CA LEU A 6 1.31 -11.40 -10.64
C LEU A 6 2.15 -10.16 -10.31
N ALA A 7 3.47 -10.29 -10.27
CA ALA A 7 4.35 -9.12 -10.13
C ALA A 7 4.14 -8.11 -11.26
N ALA A 8 4.13 -8.56 -12.53
CA ALA A 8 3.94 -7.65 -13.67
C ALA A 8 2.60 -6.91 -13.65
N TYR A 9 1.54 -7.57 -13.19
CA TYR A 9 0.21 -6.95 -13.07
C TYR A 9 0.18 -5.85 -12.00
N GLU A 10 0.84 -6.08 -10.86
CA GLU A 10 1.00 -5.06 -9.83
C GLU A 10 1.71 -3.81 -10.36
N TYR A 11 2.87 -3.96 -11.00
CA TYR A 11 3.62 -2.83 -11.56
C TYR A 11 2.80 -2.07 -12.60
N LEU A 12 1.99 -2.77 -13.40
CA LEU A 12 1.10 -2.12 -14.37
C LEU A 12 0.03 -1.28 -13.68
N LEU A 13 -0.64 -1.83 -12.66
CA LEU A 13 -1.65 -1.09 -11.90
C LEU A 13 -1.04 0.08 -11.12
N ALA A 14 0.10 -0.13 -10.47
CA ALA A 14 0.84 0.90 -9.76
C ALA A 14 1.27 2.03 -10.70
N GLY A 15 1.81 1.68 -11.88
CA GLY A 15 2.21 2.64 -12.91
C GLY A 15 1.00 3.43 -13.43
N ALA A 16 -0.10 2.75 -13.75
CA ALA A 16 -1.33 3.40 -14.18
C ALA A 16 -1.88 4.34 -13.11
N TYR A 17 -1.90 3.91 -11.85
CA TYR A 17 -2.30 4.73 -10.71
C TYR A 17 -1.43 5.99 -10.60
N LEU A 18 -0.09 5.87 -10.58
CA LEU A 18 0.82 7.01 -10.49
C LEU A 18 0.63 7.99 -11.64
N VAL A 19 0.46 7.49 -12.86
CA VAL A 19 0.25 8.34 -14.04
C VAL A 19 -1.06 9.11 -13.91
N VAL A 20 -2.16 8.43 -13.57
CA VAL A 20 -3.49 9.06 -13.43
C VAL A 20 -3.47 10.10 -12.32
N THR A 21 -3.00 9.75 -11.12
CA THR A 21 -3.00 10.69 -9.98
C THR A 21 -2.08 11.88 -10.24
N SER A 22 -0.93 11.67 -10.90
CA SER A 22 -0.01 12.74 -11.26
C SER A 22 -0.59 13.68 -12.31
N ILE A 23 -1.25 13.16 -13.35
CA ILE A 23 -1.90 13.99 -14.37
C ILE A 23 -3.02 14.83 -13.75
N VAL A 24 -3.85 14.23 -12.89
CA VAL A 24 -4.93 14.94 -12.21
C VAL A 24 -4.38 16.01 -11.29
N LYS A 25 -3.40 15.67 -10.44
CA LYS A 25 -2.76 16.61 -9.52
C LYS A 25 -2.06 17.76 -10.26
N TRP A 26 -1.32 17.44 -11.32
CA TRP A 26 -0.65 18.45 -12.15
C TRP A 26 -1.66 19.37 -12.84
N ARG A 27 -2.81 18.85 -13.28
CA ARG A 27 -3.86 19.68 -13.88
C ARG A 27 -4.49 20.66 -12.88
N LEU A 28 -4.62 20.26 -11.62
CA LEU A 28 -5.15 21.12 -10.54
C LEU A 28 -4.12 22.14 -10.03
N SER A 29 -2.84 21.75 -10.01
CA SER A 29 -1.71 22.58 -9.58
C SER A 29 -0.49 22.28 -10.47
N PRO A 30 -0.33 22.99 -11.60
CA PRO A 30 0.75 22.72 -12.55
C PRO A 30 2.11 22.98 -11.93
N ASP A 31 2.82 21.89 -11.63
CA ASP A 31 4.11 21.95 -10.98
C ASP A 31 5.01 20.76 -11.38
N LEU A 32 6.26 21.05 -11.77
CA LEU A 32 7.26 20.03 -12.13
C LEU A 32 7.70 19.19 -10.93
N TRP A 33 7.51 19.68 -9.70
CA TRP A 33 7.84 18.92 -8.51
C TRP A 33 6.97 17.65 -8.36
N ILE A 34 5.90 17.48 -9.14
CA ILE A 34 5.13 16.21 -9.22
C ILE A 34 5.99 15.00 -9.61
N LEU A 35 7.14 15.21 -10.26
CA LEU A 35 8.09 14.12 -10.54
C LEU A 35 8.64 13.46 -9.26
N PHE A 36 8.71 14.22 -8.15
CA PHE A 36 9.09 13.66 -6.85
C PHE A 36 8.04 12.73 -6.28
N TYR A 37 6.76 12.90 -6.63
CA TYR A 37 5.71 11.96 -6.28
C TYR A 37 5.93 10.60 -6.97
N PHE A 38 6.36 10.58 -8.23
CA PHE A 38 6.76 9.34 -8.90
C PHE A 38 7.95 8.66 -8.20
N ALA A 39 8.99 9.41 -7.86
CA ALA A 39 10.15 8.87 -7.16
C ALA A 39 9.75 8.27 -5.80
N GLY A 40 8.92 8.98 -5.04
CA GLY A 40 8.32 8.47 -3.80
C GLY A 40 7.52 7.20 -4.03
N GLY A 41 6.67 7.18 -5.06
CA GLY A 41 5.87 6.02 -5.43
C GLY A 41 6.73 4.78 -5.69
N MET A 42 7.78 4.90 -6.50
CA MET A 42 8.71 3.80 -6.75
C MET A 42 9.35 3.28 -5.47
N ILE A 43 9.76 4.18 -4.56
CA ILE A 43 10.29 3.78 -3.24
C ILE A 43 9.23 3.02 -2.45
N GLY A 44 8.01 3.57 -2.37
CA GLY A 44 6.90 2.99 -1.60
C GLY A 44 6.52 1.58 -2.06
N LEU A 45 6.53 1.34 -3.38
CA LEU A 45 6.22 0.03 -3.96
C LEU A 45 7.18 -1.07 -3.49
N HIS A 46 8.46 -0.74 -3.34
CA HIS A 46 9.49 -1.68 -2.93
C HIS A 46 9.78 -1.66 -1.43
N LEU A 47 9.21 -0.70 -0.69
CA LEU A 47 9.58 -0.46 0.70
C LEU A 47 9.24 -1.66 1.59
N LEU A 48 8.07 -2.28 1.39
CA LEU A 48 7.68 -3.47 2.15
C LEU A 48 8.64 -4.63 1.89
N ASP A 49 8.93 -4.95 0.63
CA ASP A 49 9.86 -6.01 0.26
C ASP A 49 11.26 -5.80 0.84
N LEU A 50 11.75 -4.55 0.83
CA LEU A 50 13.04 -4.20 1.42
C LEU A 50 13.04 -4.38 2.94
N LEU A 51 11.96 -3.98 3.62
CA LEU A 51 11.80 -4.17 5.05
C LEU A 51 11.72 -5.67 5.42
N GLU A 52 10.97 -6.46 4.66
CA GLU A 52 10.89 -7.91 4.85
C GLU A 52 12.25 -8.58 4.66
N GLN A 53 12.99 -8.20 3.61
CA GLN A 53 14.35 -8.68 3.39
C GLN A 53 15.30 -8.29 4.51
N PHE A 54 15.18 -7.07 5.05
CA PHE A 54 16.01 -6.64 6.18
C PHE A 54 15.69 -7.46 7.45
N LEU A 55 14.41 -7.62 7.78
CA LEU A 55 13.96 -8.38 8.94
C LEU A 55 14.32 -9.87 8.84
N SER A 56 14.30 -10.45 7.62
CA SER A 56 14.70 -11.84 7.38
C SER A 56 16.13 -12.16 7.82
N LYS A 57 17.01 -11.15 7.78
CA LYS A 57 18.42 -11.29 8.13
C LYS A 57 18.67 -11.16 9.64
N GLN A 58 17.65 -10.77 10.43
CA GLN A 58 17.80 -10.69 11.87
C GLN A 58 17.70 -12.08 12.52
N PRO A 59 18.65 -12.48 13.38
CA PRO A 59 18.70 -13.81 13.97
C PRO A 59 17.40 -14.23 14.69
N SER A 60 16.74 -13.28 15.36
CA SER A 60 15.50 -13.48 16.11
C SER A 60 14.26 -13.71 15.22
N MET A 61 14.28 -13.29 13.95
CA MET A 61 13.17 -13.48 13.00
C MET A 61 13.47 -14.55 11.93
N SER A 62 14.70 -15.04 11.85
CA SER A 62 15.14 -16.04 10.87
C SER A 62 14.45 -17.41 10.97
N ALA A 63 13.79 -17.70 12.10
CA ALA A 63 13.09 -18.96 12.34
C ALA A 63 11.68 -19.04 11.72
N VAL A 64 11.10 -17.91 11.28
CA VAL A 64 9.79 -17.87 10.62
C VAL A 64 9.99 -17.83 9.11
N PRO A 65 9.49 -18.81 8.34
CA PRO A 65 9.61 -18.77 6.89
C PRO A 65 8.81 -17.57 6.36
N LEU A 66 9.52 -16.55 5.79
CA LEU A 66 8.89 -15.38 5.16
C LEU A 66 7.93 -15.76 4.02
N ARG A 67 8.10 -16.96 3.48
CA ARG A 67 7.24 -17.52 2.44
C ARG A 67 5.84 -17.88 2.93
N THR A 68 5.64 -18.01 4.25
CA THR A 68 4.37 -18.42 4.86
C THR A 68 3.77 -17.34 5.76
N HIS A 69 4.57 -16.52 6.46
CA HIS A 69 4.06 -15.42 7.27
C HIS A 69 5.12 -14.34 7.53
N SER A 70 4.97 -13.18 6.89
CA SER A 70 5.70 -11.97 7.29
C SER A 70 4.92 -11.25 8.41
N PRO A 71 5.57 -10.83 9.51
CA PRO A 71 4.88 -10.06 10.56
C PRO A 71 4.39 -8.69 10.07
N LEU A 72 4.99 -8.17 8.98
CA LEU A 72 4.55 -6.92 8.36
C LEU A 72 3.24 -7.10 7.58
N ARG A 73 2.99 -8.31 7.07
CA ARG A 73 1.77 -8.71 6.36
C ARG A 73 0.64 -9.02 7.35
N SER A 74 0.14 -7.99 8.01
CA SER A 74 -0.97 -8.10 8.95
C SER A 74 -1.95 -6.94 8.83
N SER A 75 -3.22 -7.21 9.17
CA SER A 75 -4.24 -6.16 9.16
C SER A 75 -3.97 -5.08 10.21
N PHE A 76 -3.25 -5.40 11.29
CA PHE A 76 -2.85 -4.44 12.30
C PHE A 76 -1.86 -3.40 11.76
N VAL A 77 -0.81 -3.85 11.08
CA VAL A 77 0.17 -2.95 10.43
C VAL A 77 -0.53 -2.05 9.42
N GLN A 78 -1.42 -2.62 8.61
CA GLN A 78 -2.19 -1.85 7.64
C GLN A 78 -3.08 -0.79 8.30
N LEU A 79 -3.77 -1.13 9.40
CA LEU A 79 -4.62 -0.17 10.12
C LEU A 79 -3.81 0.93 10.80
N LEU A 80 -2.55 0.67 11.16
CA LEU A 80 -1.62 1.73 11.60
C LEU A 80 -1.12 2.58 10.44
N LEU A 81 -0.91 1.98 9.27
CA LEU A 81 -0.44 2.68 8.09
C LEU A 81 -1.46 3.71 7.56
N VAL A 82 -2.77 3.43 7.64
CA VAL A 82 -3.84 4.34 7.21
C VAL A 82 -3.73 5.74 7.85
N PRO A 83 -3.81 5.91 9.17
CA PRO A 83 -3.74 7.24 9.77
C PRO A 83 -2.39 7.93 9.51
N ILE A 84 -1.29 7.16 9.40
CA ILE A 84 0.01 7.70 9.02
C ILE A 84 -0.03 8.23 7.58
N THR A 85 -0.60 7.47 6.66
CA THR A 85 -0.76 7.85 5.25
C THR A 85 -1.59 9.12 5.15
N PHE A 86 -2.76 9.14 5.78
CA PHE A 86 -3.61 10.32 5.88
C PHE A 86 -2.87 11.54 6.44
N PHE A 87 -2.15 11.39 7.55
CA PHE A 87 -1.38 12.47 8.14
C PHE A 87 -0.31 13.00 7.18
N VAL A 88 0.45 12.12 6.54
CA VAL A 88 1.49 12.51 5.58
C VAL A 88 0.86 13.28 4.41
N ILE A 89 -0.16 12.73 3.76
CA ILE A 89 -0.75 13.39 2.58
C ILE A 89 -1.43 14.74 2.89
N THR A 90 -1.85 14.97 4.13
CA THR A 90 -2.57 16.19 4.54
C THR A 90 -1.71 17.23 5.24
N SER A 91 -0.60 16.83 5.86
CA SER A 91 0.24 17.73 6.67
C SER A 91 1.61 18.03 6.07
N THR A 92 2.11 17.21 5.13
CA THR A 92 3.41 17.46 4.51
C THR A 92 3.32 17.97 3.08
N ASN A 93 4.10 19.01 2.78
CA ASN A 93 4.38 19.47 1.42
C ASN A 93 5.29 18.49 0.64
N SER A 94 5.74 17.38 1.24
CA SER A 94 6.63 16.43 0.61
C SER A 94 5.91 15.51 -0.37
N LEU A 95 6.06 15.80 -1.67
CA LEU A 95 5.55 14.95 -2.75
C LEU A 95 6.21 13.56 -2.75
N ILE A 96 7.49 13.46 -2.38
CA ILE A 96 8.17 12.17 -2.19
C ILE A 96 7.48 11.39 -1.07
N GLY A 97 7.25 12.03 0.08
CA GLY A 97 6.60 11.41 1.22
C GLY A 97 5.20 10.90 0.87
N ALA A 98 4.38 11.75 0.25
CA ALA A 98 3.04 11.41 -0.21
C ALA A 98 3.03 10.23 -1.19
N GLY A 99 3.93 10.24 -2.19
CA GLY A 99 4.06 9.15 -3.15
C GLY A 99 4.45 7.84 -2.48
N MET A 100 5.40 7.89 -1.56
CA MET A 100 5.89 6.72 -0.82
C MET A 100 4.79 6.08 0.02
N VAL A 101 4.06 6.85 0.82
CA VAL A 101 3.02 6.28 1.69
C VAL A 101 1.81 5.77 0.90
N LEU A 102 1.37 6.50 -0.14
CA LEU A 102 0.25 6.07 -0.97
C LEU A 102 0.60 4.80 -1.74
N MET A 103 1.83 4.69 -2.27
CA MET A 103 2.22 3.49 -2.99
C MET A 103 2.49 2.31 -2.05
N LEU A 104 3.00 2.55 -0.84
CA LEU A 104 3.07 1.50 0.17
C LEU A 104 1.66 0.99 0.52
N ASN A 105 0.70 1.90 0.70
CA ASN A 105 -0.69 1.54 0.98
C ASN A 105 -1.33 0.77 -0.18
N PHE A 106 -1.07 1.18 -1.42
CA PHE A 106 -1.46 0.46 -2.64
C PHE A 106 -0.88 -0.95 -2.70
N HIS A 107 0.43 -1.09 -2.44
CA HIS A 107 1.12 -2.39 -2.44
C HIS A 107 0.51 -3.35 -1.40
N PHE A 108 0.24 -2.85 -0.19
CA PHE A 108 -0.48 -3.61 0.83
C PHE A 108 -1.86 -4.08 0.36
N LEU A 109 -2.66 -3.19 -0.25
CA LEU A 109 -3.96 -3.55 -0.80
C LEU A 109 -3.86 -4.60 -1.89
N TYR A 110 -2.87 -4.46 -2.79
CA TYR A 110 -2.62 -5.42 -3.84
C TYR A 110 -2.34 -6.81 -3.26
N LEU A 111 -1.43 -6.90 -2.29
CA LEU A 111 -1.12 -8.16 -1.59
C LEU A 111 -2.36 -8.77 -0.93
N GLN A 112 -3.21 -7.97 -0.29
CA GLN A 112 -4.45 -8.49 0.31
C GLN A 112 -5.41 -9.07 -0.75
N HIS A 113 -5.53 -8.40 -1.89
CA HIS A 113 -6.31 -8.92 -3.03
C HIS A 113 -5.73 -10.21 -3.58
N GLU A 114 -4.39 -10.30 -3.69
CA GLU A 114 -3.70 -11.52 -4.11
C GLU A 114 -3.94 -12.67 -3.14
N GLU A 115 -3.73 -12.46 -1.83
CA GLU A 115 -3.91 -13.49 -0.79
C GLU A 115 -5.36 -14.00 -0.71
N ARG A 116 -6.34 -13.13 -1.02
CA ARG A 116 -7.74 -13.55 -1.18
C ARG A 116 -7.93 -14.45 -2.39
N GLN A 117 -7.34 -14.12 -3.54
CA GLN A 117 -7.46 -14.93 -4.76
C GLN A 117 -6.74 -16.28 -4.66
N GLN A 118 -5.68 -16.35 -3.86
CA GLN A 118 -4.87 -17.56 -3.67
C GLN A 118 -5.45 -18.56 -2.67
N GLY A 119 -6.58 -18.27 -2.03
CA GLY A 119 -7.37 -19.29 -1.30
C GLY A 119 -7.36 -19.20 0.23
N GLY A 120 -7.12 -18.03 0.83
CA GLY A 120 -7.55 -17.78 2.22
C GLY A 120 -6.47 -17.33 3.21
N ASN A 121 -5.25 -17.04 2.77
CA ASN A 121 -4.21 -16.50 3.66
C ASN A 121 -4.56 -15.12 4.24
N LEU A 122 -5.42 -14.34 3.57
CA LEU A 122 -5.89 -13.06 4.10
C LEU A 122 -6.65 -13.23 5.43
N THR A 123 -7.28 -14.39 5.65
CA THR A 123 -7.90 -14.72 6.94
C THR A 123 -6.87 -14.70 8.07
N LEU A 124 -5.63 -15.13 7.79
CA LEU A 124 -4.55 -15.15 8.79
C LEU A 124 -4.07 -13.72 9.13
N TRP A 125 -4.13 -12.78 8.19
CA TRP A 125 -3.82 -11.37 8.46
C TRP A 125 -4.84 -10.75 9.43
N LEU A 126 -6.11 -11.16 9.29
CA LEU A 126 -7.26 -10.62 10.03
C LEU A 126 -7.43 -11.23 11.43
N ARG A 127 -6.95 -12.46 11.65
CA ARG A 127 -7.05 -13.16 12.95
C ARG A 127 -6.43 -12.42 14.12
N ASN A 128 -5.52 -11.49 13.86
CA ASN A 128 -4.93 -10.64 14.90
C ASN A 128 -5.93 -9.63 15.50
N ILE A 129 -7.07 -9.41 14.84
CA ILE A 129 -8.04 -8.36 15.19
C ILE A 129 -9.46 -8.92 15.29
N PHE A 130 -9.82 -9.86 14.41
CA PHE A 130 -11.16 -10.41 14.32
C PHE A 130 -11.14 -11.92 14.61
N ASP A 131 -12.06 -12.38 15.46
CA ASP A 131 -12.31 -13.81 15.69
C ASP A 131 -13.82 -14.01 16.00
N PRO A 132 -14.57 -14.79 15.21
CA PRO A 132 -14.16 -15.54 14.01
C PRO A 132 -13.98 -14.68 12.76
N VAL A 133 -13.11 -15.11 11.84
CA VAL A 133 -12.94 -14.51 10.51
C VAL A 133 -13.70 -15.33 9.48
N ASP A 134 -14.88 -14.83 9.07
CA ASP A 134 -15.66 -15.41 7.98
C ASP A 134 -15.43 -14.69 6.64
N ALA A 135 -15.95 -15.26 5.55
CA ALA A 135 -15.79 -14.69 4.21
C ALA A 135 -16.41 -13.28 4.09
N ARG A 136 -17.47 -13.00 4.85
CA ARG A 136 -18.11 -11.68 4.88
C ARG A 136 -17.18 -10.64 5.49
N THR A 137 -16.50 -10.97 6.59
CA THR A 137 -15.52 -10.11 7.27
C THR A 137 -14.35 -9.80 6.35
N VAL A 138 -13.82 -10.80 5.65
CA VAL A 138 -12.76 -10.62 4.64
C VAL A 138 -13.17 -9.64 3.54
N ASN A 139 -14.39 -9.78 3.03
CA ASN A 139 -14.90 -8.92 1.96
C ASN A 139 -15.10 -7.48 2.42
N TRP A 140 -15.73 -7.28 3.58
CA TRP A 140 -15.94 -5.94 4.14
C TRP A 140 -14.63 -5.25 4.48
N TYR A 141 -13.66 -5.98 5.02
CA TYR A 141 -12.33 -5.44 5.28
C TYR A 141 -11.68 -4.94 3.99
N LEU A 142 -11.62 -5.76 2.94
CA LEU A 142 -11.05 -5.35 1.65
C LEU A 142 -11.77 -4.16 1.03
N TYR A 143 -13.11 -4.15 1.04
CA TYR A 143 -13.87 -3.02 0.52
C TYR A 143 -13.64 -1.74 1.33
N GLY A 144 -13.59 -1.86 2.66
CA GLY A 144 -13.28 -0.74 3.56
C GLY A 144 -11.88 -0.18 3.30
N MET A 145 -10.87 -1.04 3.25
CA MET A 145 -9.48 -0.63 2.99
C MET A 145 -9.31 -0.01 1.60
N THR A 146 -9.97 -0.59 0.58
CA THR A 146 -9.99 -0.01 -0.78
C THR A 146 -10.65 1.36 -0.79
N GLY A 147 -11.80 1.50 -0.12
CA GLY A 147 -12.52 2.78 -0.01
C GLY A 147 -11.69 3.86 0.69
N ILE A 148 -10.99 3.51 1.77
CA ILE A 148 -10.09 4.41 2.49
C ILE A 148 -8.95 4.88 1.58
N PHE A 149 -8.27 3.94 0.90
CA PHE A 149 -7.18 4.29 -0.02
C PHE A 149 -7.63 5.20 -1.17
N LEU A 150 -8.83 4.96 -1.72
CA LEU A 150 -9.41 5.83 -2.73
C LEU A 150 -9.71 7.22 -2.17
N ALA A 151 -10.26 7.30 -0.95
CA ALA A 151 -10.52 8.57 -0.28
C ALA A 151 -9.21 9.34 -0.03
N GLU A 152 -8.17 8.69 0.50
CA GLU A 152 -6.84 9.28 0.68
C GLU A 152 -6.24 9.77 -0.64
N SER A 153 -6.37 8.97 -1.71
CA SER A 153 -5.92 9.36 -3.05
C SER A 153 -6.64 10.60 -3.56
N ILE A 154 -7.97 10.68 -3.37
CA ILE A 154 -8.78 11.84 -3.75
C ILE A 154 -8.39 13.07 -2.93
N ILE A 155 -8.23 12.93 -1.62
CA ILE A 155 -7.81 14.00 -0.73
C ILE A 155 -6.44 14.54 -1.16
N PHE A 156 -5.47 13.65 -1.41
CA PHE A 156 -4.17 14.03 -1.95
C PHE A 156 -4.32 14.81 -3.26
N MET A 157 -5.17 14.39 -4.20
CA MET A 157 -5.39 15.10 -5.46
C MET A 157 -5.99 16.50 -5.25
N LEU A 158 -6.95 16.64 -4.34
CA LEU A 158 -7.70 17.89 -4.12
C LEU A 158 -6.95 18.92 -3.29
N ILE A 159 -6.02 18.52 -2.43
CA ILE A 159 -5.23 19.47 -1.64
C ILE A 159 -4.38 20.30 -2.59
N VAL A 160 -4.64 21.60 -2.69
CA VAL A 160 -3.78 22.52 -3.43
C VAL A 160 -2.78 23.11 -2.45
N TRP A 161 -1.53 22.70 -2.54
CA TRP A 161 -0.46 23.30 -1.77
C TRP A 161 -0.13 24.67 -2.39
N THR A 162 -0.56 25.75 -1.76
CA THR A 162 -0.04 27.09 -2.06
C THR A 162 1.37 27.15 -1.51
N ARG A 163 2.36 27.20 -2.39
CA ARG A 163 3.76 27.44 -2.02
C ARG A 163 3.98 28.88 -1.61
#